data_AF-A0ABD6DG25-F1
#
_entry.id   AF-A0ABD6DG25-F1
#
_cell.length_a   1.000
_cell.length_b   1.000
_cell.length_c   1.000
_cell.angle_alpha   90.00
_cell.angle_beta   90.00
_cell.angle_gamma   90.00
#
_symmetry.space_group_name_H-M   'P 1'
#
loop_
_entity.id
_entity.type
_entity.pdbx_description
1 polymer ?
#
loop_
_entity_poly.entity_id
_entity_poly.type
_entity_poly.pdbx_seq_one_letter_code
_entity_poly.pdbx_strand_id
1 'polypeptide(L)'
;MKTTGNTLQRGSDRGQTTQDFAVGISVFLLTVGFTFGFLPTLLSPFGSPVGDDITAKSDRVAGTMISDLTVDGEPRTLNATELDAFITANPTEEDLQEYFGLRASADVNVTVMNVQEGGGRTVLQVNGNRTVAGDEYRSQTPAASTTRVILVSGSRCDVQCVLVVRVW
;
A
#
# COMPACT_ATOMS: atom_id res chain seq x y z
N MET A 1 65.09 51.64 -44.12
CA MET A 1 63.74 52.24 -44.00
C MET A 1 62.88 51.27 -43.21
N LYS A 2 62.10 51.76 -42.23
CA LYS A 2 60.97 51.06 -41.56
C LYS A 2 60.00 50.47 -42.63
N THR A 3 59.10 49.50 -42.45
CA THR A 3 58.50 48.74 -41.32
C THR A 3 57.79 47.50 -41.94
N THR A 4 57.15 46.52 -41.30
CA THR A 4 56.79 46.17 -39.90
C THR A 4 56.65 44.64 -39.84
N GLY A 5 56.92 43.98 -38.70
CA GLY A 5 56.44 42.61 -38.46
C GLY A 5 55.01 42.64 -37.92
N ASN A 6 54.07 41.94 -38.55
CA ASN A 6 52.68 41.87 -38.07
C ASN A 6 52.16 40.42 -38.10
N THR A 7 52.40 39.70 -37.01
CA THR A 7 51.89 38.34 -36.79
C THR A 7 50.41 38.40 -36.42
N LEU A 8 49.55 38.62 -37.41
CA LEU A 8 48.10 38.64 -37.22
C LEU A 8 47.59 37.22 -36.94
N GLN A 9 47.50 36.92 -35.65
CA GLN A 9 46.30 36.33 -35.04
C GLN A 9 45.74 35.12 -35.78
N ARG A 10 46.44 33.97 -35.69
CA ARG A 10 45.81 32.67 -35.96
C ARG A 10 44.75 32.44 -34.90
N GLY A 11 43.50 32.77 -35.24
CA GLY A 11 42.32 32.48 -34.43
C GLY A 11 42.36 31.02 -33.99
N SER A 12 42.15 30.80 -32.70
CA SER A 12 42.23 29.47 -32.12
C SER A 12 40.95 28.67 -32.44
N ASP A 13 40.82 28.21 -33.68
CA ASP A 13 39.94 27.10 -34.10
C ASP A 13 40.42 25.76 -33.49
N ARG A 14 40.73 25.79 -32.19
CA ARG A 14 40.93 24.60 -31.38
C ARG A 14 39.56 24.11 -30.97
N GLY A 15 39.05 23.15 -31.73
CA GLY A 15 38.01 22.25 -31.21
C GLY A 15 38.43 21.76 -29.82
N GLN A 16 37.46 21.70 -28.91
CA GLN A 16 37.64 21.30 -27.52
C GLN A 16 38.53 20.05 -27.44
N THR A 17 39.56 20.08 -26.58
CA THR A 17 40.58 19.02 -26.54
C THR A 17 39.90 17.66 -26.34
N THR A 18 40.33 16.62 -27.05
CA THR A 18 39.73 15.28 -26.92
C THR A 18 39.75 14.78 -25.47
N GLN A 19 40.71 15.23 -24.68
CA GLN A 19 40.80 15.02 -23.24
C GLN A 19 39.66 15.72 -22.46
N ASP A 20 39.35 16.97 -22.76
CA ASP A 20 38.25 17.71 -22.12
C ASP A 20 36.89 17.08 -22.47
N PHE A 21 36.73 16.63 -23.71
CA PHE A 21 35.56 15.85 -24.13
C PHE A 21 35.47 14.51 -23.37
N ALA A 22 36.59 13.77 -23.26
CA ALA A 22 36.62 12.50 -22.53
C ALA A 22 36.26 12.67 -21.04
N VAL A 23 36.82 13.69 -20.37
CA VAL A 23 36.46 14.01 -18.98
C VAL A 23 34.99 14.42 -18.88
N GLY A 24 34.51 15.29 -19.77
CA GLY A 24 33.12 15.75 -19.79
C GLY A 24 32.12 14.61 -19.98
N ILE A 25 32.33 13.72 -20.96
CA ILE A 25 31.43 12.59 -21.21
C ILE A 25 31.50 11.54 -20.09
N SER A 26 32.67 11.30 -19.48
CA SER A 26 32.78 10.41 -18.32
C SER A 26 32.01 10.95 -17.11
N VAL A 27 32.15 12.23 -16.76
CA VAL A 27 31.41 12.85 -15.65
C VAL A 27 29.90 12.87 -15.94
N PHE A 28 29.51 13.18 -17.18
CA PHE A 28 28.10 13.14 -17.61
C PHE A 28 27.50 11.74 -17.46
N LEU A 29 28.15 10.70 -18.01
CA LEU A 29 27.66 9.32 -17.95
C LEU A 29 27.61 8.78 -16.51
N LEU A 30 28.61 9.11 -15.67
CA LEU A 30 28.57 8.78 -14.24
C LEU A 30 27.39 9.46 -13.53
N THR A 31 27.16 10.75 -13.81
CA THR A 31 26.06 11.52 -13.21
C THR A 31 24.69 10.97 -13.64
N VAL A 32 24.51 10.67 -14.93
CA VAL A 32 23.28 10.09 -15.47
C VAL A 32 23.05 8.67 -14.92
N GLY A 33 24.10 7.83 -14.88
CA GLY A 33 24.02 6.49 -14.31
C GLY A 33 23.68 6.50 -12.82
N PHE A 34 24.30 7.39 -12.04
CA PHE A 34 23.95 7.62 -10.63
C PHE A 34 22.50 8.09 -10.48
N THR A 35 22.06 9.04 -11.33
CA THR A 35 20.70 9.57 -11.31
C THR A 35 19.65 8.47 -11.51
N PHE A 36 19.81 7.62 -12.54
CA PHE A 36 18.88 6.52 -12.77
C PHE A 36 19.03 5.36 -11.77
N GLY A 37 20.19 5.19 -11.14
CA GLY A 37 20.40 4.19 -10.08
C GLY A 37 19.85 4.58 -8.71
N PHE A 38 19.92 5.88 -8.34
CA PHE A 38 19.54 6.36 -7.00
C PHE A 38 18.21 7.12 -6.94
N LEU A 39 17.76 7.83 -7.98
CA LEU A 39 16.45 8.51 -7.90
C LEU A 39 15.28 7.53 -7.66
N PRO A 40 15.21 6.34 -8.29
CA PRO A 40 14.11 5.41 -8.04
C PRO A 40 14.03 4.93 -6.59
N THR A 41 15.16 4.76 -5.89
CA THR A 41 15.16 4.33 -4.48
C THR A 41 14.73 5.45 -3.53
N LEU A 42 15.01 6.72 -3.87
CA LEU A 42 14.48 7.89 -3.17
C LEU A 42 12.98 8.11 -3.41
N LEU A 43 12.45 7.65 -4.55
CA LEU A 43 11.02 7.77 -4.90
C LEU A 43 10.18 6.54 -4.47
N SER A 44 10.82 5.39 -4.24
CA SER A 44 10.19 4.15 -3.77
C SER A 44 9.27 4.30 -2.55
N PRO A 45 9.54 5.13 -1.52
CA PRO A 45 8.60 5.30 -0.40
C PRO A 45 7.35 6.15 -0.73
N PHE A 46 7.31 6.80 -1.89
CA PHE A 46 6.17 7.64 -2.33
C PHE A 46 5.32 6.97 -3.42
N GLY A 47 5.90 6.01 -4.15
CA GLY A 47 5.15 5.15 -5.06
C GLY A 47 4.51 3.99 -4.31
N SER A 48 3.32 4.18 -3.74
CA SER A 48 2.50 3.05 -3.28
C SER A 48 2.27 2.09 -4.46
N PRO A 49 2.62 0.79 -4.37
CA PRO A 49 2.32 -0.19 -5.41
C PRO A 49 0.82 -0.51 -5.53
N VAL A 50 0.00 0.18 -4.73
CA VAL A 50 -1.45 0.06 -4.60
C VAL A 50 -2.03 1.45 -4.80
N GLY A 51 -2.99 1.59 -5.71
CA GLY A 51 -3.62 2.87 -6.00
C GLY A 51 -4.48 3.42 -4.86
N ASP A 52 -4.67 4.74 -4.85
CA ASP A 52 -5.59 5.43 -3.93
C ASP A 52 -7.03 4.89 -4.06
N ASP A 53 -7.42 4.42 -5.26
CA ASP A 53 -8.73 3.82 -5.51
C ASP A 53 -8.92 2.49 -4.77
N ILE A 54 -7.90 1.63 -4.71
CA ILE A 54 -7.93 0.35 -3.98
C ILE A 54 -7.92 0.63 -2.48
N THR A 55 -7.16 1.63 -2.03
CA THR A 55 -7.19 2.11 -0.65
C THR A 55 -8.60 2.55 -0.25
N ALA A 56 -9.26 3.37 -1.07
CA ALA A 56 -10.63 3.84 -0.87
C ALA A 56 -11.72 2.75 -1.00
N LYS A 57 -11.42 1.59 -1.62
CA LYS A 57 -12.29 0.39 -1.56
C LYS A 57 -12.16 -0.28 -0.19
N SER A 58 -10.94 -0.56 0.26
CA SER A 58 -10.70 -1.20 1.58
C SER A 58 -11.26 -0.39 2.75
N ASP A 59 -11.19 0.94 2.67
CA ASP A 59 -11.71 1.85 3.70
C ASP A 59 -13.24 1.86 3.73
N ARG A 60 -13.88 1.82 2.55
CA ARG A 60 -15.34 1.68 2.43
C ARG A 60 -15.86 0.35 2.94
N VAL A 61 -15.24 -0.77 2.57
CA VAL A 61 -15.59 -2.10 3.10
C VAL A 61 -15.52 -2.12 4.63
N ALA A 62 -14.42 -1.60 5.22
CA ALA A 62 -14.30 -1.48 6.67
C ALA A 62 -15.34 -0.54 7.31
N GLY A 63 -15.70 0.54 6.61
CA GLY A 63 -16.74 1.49 7.03
C GLY A 63 -18.14 0.87 7.02
N THR A 64 -18.51 0.17 5.94
CA THR A 64 -19.78 -0.55 5.80
C THR A 64 -19.93 -1.63 6.87
N MET A 65 -18.92 -2.47 7.08
CA MET A 65 -18.98 -3.47 8.17
C MET A 65 -19.17 -2.84 9.57
N ILE A 66 -18.54 -1.70 9.84
CA ILE A 66 -18.74 -1.00 11.11
C ILE A 66 -20.13 -0.35 11.16
N SER A 67 -20.65 0.18 10.06
CA SER A 67 -22.00 0.74 9.98
C SER A 67 -23.07 -0.31 10.25
N ASP A 68 -22.96 -1.46 9.59
CA ASP A 68 -24.07 -2.39 9.45
C ASP A 68 -24.10 -3.45 10.56
N LEU A 69 -22.96 -3.70 11.21
CA LEU A 69 -22.81 -4.68 12.28
C LEU A 69 -22.62 -4.04 13.67
N THR A 70 -22.71 -2.71 13.82
CA THR A 70 -22.57 -2.06 15.13
C THR A 70 -23.75 -2.35 16.04
N VAL A 71 -23.50 -2.39 17.34
CA VAL A 71 -24.54 -2.31 18.37
C VAL A 71 -25.11 -0.89 18.39
N ASP A 72 -26.44 -0.77 18.45
CA ASP A 72 -27.15 0.51 18.54
C ASP A 72 -26.64 1.35 19.71
N GLY A 73 -26.23 2.59 19.43
CA GLY A 73 -25.73 3.52 20.44
C GLY A 73 -24.28 3.27 20.89
N GLU A 74 -23.60 2.23 20.41
CA GLU A 74 -22.18 1.94 20.72
C GLU A 74 -21.28 2.00 19.47
N PRO A 75 -20.84 3.20 19.02
CA PRO A 75 -20.01 3.32 17.82
C PRO A 75 -18.70 2.52 17.94
N ARG A 76 -18.47 1.62 16.97
CA ARG A 76 -17.33 0.67 16.91
C ARG A 76 -17.40 -0.53 17.85
N THR A 77 -18.52 -0.79 18.52
CA THR A 77 -18.80 -2.13 19.09
C THR A 77 -19.58 -2.94 18.05
N LEU A 78 -18.96 -3.95 17.43
CA LEU A 78 -19.70 -4.86 16.55
C LEU A 78 -20.51 -5.86 17.38
N ASN A 79 -21.70 -6.21 16.91
CA ASN A 79 -22.50 -7.27 17.50
C ASN A 79 -21.92 -8.65 17.10
N ALA A 80 -21.54 -9.47 18.09
CA ALA A 80 -21.00 -10.82 17.81
C ALA A 80 -21.93 -11.68 16.96
N THR A 81 -23.23 -11.66 17.21
CA THR A 81 -24.19 -12.51 16.49
C THR A 81 -24.33 -12.07 15.04
N GLU A 82 -24.42 -10.76 14.79
CA GLU A 82 -24.47 -10.22 13.42
C GLU A 82 -23.15 -10.44 12.67
N LEU A 83 -21.99 -10.32 13.36
CA LEU A 83 -20.68 -10.61 12.79
C LEU A 83 -20.52 -12.09 12.40
N ASP A 84 -20.93 -13.00 13.27
CA ASP A 84 -20.90 -14.45 13.02
C ASP A 84 -21.87 -14.84 11.88
N ALA A 85 -23.07 -14.25 11.86
CA ALA A 85 -24.03 -14.41 10.77
C ALA A 85 -23.49 -13.85 9.44
N PHE A 86 -22.88 -12.66 9.45
CA PHE A 86 -22.27 -12.05 8.26
C PHE A 86 -21.17 -12.93 7.68
N ILE A 87 -20.23 -13.40 8.50
CA ILE A 87 -19.12 -14.26 8.05
C ILE A 87 -19.64 -15.62 7.56
N THR A 88 -20.66 -16.18 8.21
CA THR A 88 -21.29 -17.46 7.80
C THR A 88 -22.09 -17.33 6.49
N ALA A 89 -22.70 -16.18 6.25
CA ALA A 89 -23.49 -15.91 5.05
C ALA A 89 -22.64 -15.46 3.84
N ASN A 90 -21.44 -14.92 4.07
CA ASN A 90 -20.55 -14.41 3.03
C ASN A 90 -19.12 -15.01 3.15
N PRO A 91 -18.94 -16.34 3.10
CA PRO A 91 -17.64 -16.96 3.31
C PRO A 91 -16.62 -16.72 2.17
N THR A 92 -17.04 -16.60 0.90
CA THR A 92 -16.11 -16.52 -0.25
C THR A 92 -15.80 -15.09 -0.68
N GLU A 93 -14.87 -14.94 -1.62
CA GLU A 93 -14.57 -13.64 -2.23
C GLU A 93 -15.78 -13.09 -2.99
N GLU A 94 -16.47 -13.93 -3.78
CA GLU A 94 -17.61 -13.55 -4.59
C GLU A 94 -18.78 -13.04 -3.74
N ASP A 95 -19.04 -13.67 -2.59
CA ASP A 95 -20.08 -13.24 -1.65
C ASP A 95 -19.78 -11.81 -1.13
N LEU A 96 -18.53 -11.54 -0.75
CA LEU A 96 -18.10 -10.21 -0.31
C LEU A 96 -18.10 -9.20 -1.47
N GLN A 97 -17.78 -9.62 -2.69
CA GLN A 97 -17.87 -8.76 -3.88
C GLN A 97 -19.31 -8.34 -4.15
N GLU A 98 -20.28 -9.25 -4.05
CA GLU A 98 -21.70 -8.94 -4.19
C GLU A 98 -22.17 -8.01 -3.05
N TYR A 99 -21.88 -8.37 -1.80
CA TYR A 99 -22.31 -7.60 -0.62
C TYR A 99 -21.79 -6.15 -0.62
N PHE A 100 -20.52 -5.94 -0.95
CA PHE A 100 -19.91 -4.59 -0.98
C PHE A 100 -19.99 -3.90 -2.35
N GLY A 101 -20.61 -4.51 -3.36
CA GLY A 101 -20.70 -3.96 -4.72
C GLY A 101 -19.35 -3.76 -5.40
N LEU A 102 -18.39 -4.64 -5.14
CA LEU A 102 -17.08 -4.63 -5.79
C LEU A 102 -17.18 -5.19 -7.21
N ARG A 103 -16.11 -4.99 -8.00
CA ARG A 103 -15.99 -5.66 -9.31
C ARG A 103 -15.41 -7.05 -9.11
N ALA A 104 -15.83 -8.02 -9.93
CA ALA A 104 -15.29 -9.39 -9.99
C ALA A 104 -13.81 -9.50 -10.46
N SER A 105 -13.05 -8.41 -10.34
CA SER A 105 -11.62 -8.31 -10.63
C SER A 105 -10.87 -7.62 -9.48
N ALA A 106 -11.45 -7.66 -8.29
CA ALA A 106 -10.94 -7.03 -7.09
C ALA A 106 -11.14 -8.02 -5.94
N ASP A 107 -10.06 -8.70 -5.58
CA ASP A 107 -10.04 -9.65 -4.49
C ASP A 107 -10.28 -8.92 -3.16
N VAL A 108 -10.95 -9.57 -2.22
CA VAL A 108 -11.24 -8.99 -0.90
C VAL A 108 -11.09 -10.03 0.21
N ASN A 109 -10.45 -9.62 1.30
CA ASN A 109 -10.35 -10.40 2.52
C ASN A 109 -10.75 -9.55 3.72
N VAL A 110 -11.58 -10.12 4.58
CA VAL A 110 -11.97 -9.55 5.87
C VAL A 110 -11.45 -10.48 6.96
N THR A 111 -10.83 -9.92 7.99
CA THR A 111 -10.50 -10.65 9.21
C THR A 111 -10.62 -9.76 10.44
N VAL A 112 -11.37 -10.20 11.46
CA VAL A 112 -11.22 -9.63 12.80
C VAL A 112 -10.12 -10.39 13.55
N MET A 113 -9.12 -9.66 14.03
CA MET A 113 -8.00 -10.21 14.81
C MET A 113 -8.13 -9.81 16.27
N ASN A 114 -7.85 -10.74 17.17
CA ASN A 114 -7.52 -10.47 18.57
C ASN A 114 -6.02 -10.11 18.66
N VAL A 115 -5.71 -8.97 19.28
CA VAL A 115 -4.34 -8.57 19.63
C VAL A 115 -4.06 -9.06 21.05
N GLN A 116 -3.05 -9.92 21.17
CA GLN A 116 -2.67 -10.61 22.39
C GLN A 116 -1.71 -9.76 23.23
N GLU A 117 -1.64 -10.05 24.53
CA GLU A 117 -0.59 -9.51 25.39
C GLU A 117 0.80 -9.93 24.86
N GLY A 118 1.73 -8.99 24.78
CA GLY A 118 3.01 -9.19 24.08
C GLY A 118 2.99 -8.91 22.57
N GLY A 119 1.84 -8.52 21.99
CA GLY A 119 1.75 -8.01 20.61
C GLY A 119 1.52 -9.08 19.53
N GLY A 120 1.30 -10.34 19.92
CA GLY A 120 0.83 -11.39 19.02
C GLY A 120 -0.54 -11.06 18.41
N ARG A 121 -0.86 -11.63 17.25
CA ARG A 121 -2.18 -11.46 16.60
C ARG A 121 -2.71 -12.81 16.18
N THR A 122 -3.93 -13.12 16.62
CA THR A 122 -4.67 -14.32 16.24
C THR A 122 -6.02 -13.93 15.65
N VAL A 123 -6.61 -14.79 14.84
CA VAL A 123 -7.98 -14.59 14.35
C VAL A 123 -8.94 -14.69 15.52
N LEU A 124 -9.82 -13.70 15.68
CA LEU A 124 -10.85 -13.73 16.72
C LEU A 124 -11.80 -14.91 16.46
N GLN A 125 -12.27 -15.54 17.53
CA GLN A 125 -13.33 -16.54 17.45
C GLN A 125 -14.59 -16.01 18.11
N VAL A 126 -15.71 -16.14 17.41
CA VAL A 126 -17.06 -15.79 17.89
C VAL A 126 -17.91 -17.03 17.71
N ASN A 127 -18.62 -17.46 18.75
CA ASN A 127 -19.42 -18.70 18.79
C ASN A 127 -18.64 -19.99 18.39
N GLY A 128 -17.30 -19.95 18.43
CA GLY A 128 -16.42 -21.04 17.97
C GLY A 128 -16.01 -20.94 16.48
N ASN A 129 -16.64 -20.06 15.71
CA ASN A 129 -16.30 -19.77 14.33
C ASN A 129 -15.16 -18.74 14.24
N ARG A 130 -14.33 -18.86 13.20
CA ARG A 130 -13.28 -17.89 12.89
C ARG A 130 -13.88 -16.70 12.15
N THR A 131 -13.64 -15.49 12.62
CA THR A 131 -14.12 -14.26 11.96
C THR A 131 -13.21 -13.89 10.76
N VAL A 132 -13.23 -14.71 9.71
CA VAL A 132 -12.52 -14.54 8.45
C VAL A 132 -13.48 -14.83 7.30
N ALA A 133 -13.50 -13.96 6.30
CA ALA A 133 -14.27 -14.14 5.07
C ALA A 133 -13.45 -13.65 3.86
N GLY A 134 -13.75 -14.19 2.69
CA GLY A 134 -13.02 -13.90 1.45
C GLY A 134 -11.68 -14.60 1.36
N ASP A 135 -11.02 -14.44 0.21
CA ASP A 135 -9.87 -15.25 -0.16
C ASP A 135 -8.65 -15.00 0.74
N GLU A 136 -7.80 -16.03 0.92
CA GLU A 136 -6.64 -15.90 1.81
C GLU A 136 -5.58 -15.00 1.15
N TYR A 137 -5.36 -13.82 1.73
CA TYR A 137 -4.31 -12.90 1.28
C TYR A 137 -2.92 -13.53 1.42
N ARG A 138 -2.42 -14.09 0.33
CA ARG A 138 -1.02 -14.52 0.18
C ARG A 138 -0.18 -13.27 -0.09
N SER A 139 0.89 -13.08 0.69
CA SER A 139 1.72 -11.86 0.74
C SER A 139 2.60 -11.61 -0.50
N GLN A 140 2.15 -12.02 -1.68
CA GLN A 140 2.84 -11.91 -2.97
C GLN A 140 2.20 -10.85 -3.88
N THR A 141 0.93 -10.49 -3.64
CA THR A 141 0.21 -9.42 -4.34
C THR A 141 0.22 -8.13 -3.53
N PRO A 142 0.48 -6.95 -4.11
CA PRO A 142 0.28 -5.67 -3.42
C PRO A 142 -1.20 -5.47 -3.08
N ALA A 143 -1.53 -5.29 -1.79
CA ALA A 143 -2.92 -5.04 -1.35
C ALA A 143 -3.02 -3.74 -0.55
N ALA A 144 -4.13 -3.02 -0.74
CA ALA A 144 -4.56 -2.02 0.24
C ALA A 144 -4.94 -2.76 1.52
N SER A 145 -4.54 -2.23 2.68
CA SER A 145 -5.04 -2.72 3.95
C SER A 145 -5.55 -1.60 4.83
N THR A 146 -6.84 -1.67 5.16
CA THR A 146 -7.45 -0.83 6.17
C THR A 146 -7.54 -1.61 7.48
N THR A 147 -7.07 -1.00 8.57
CA THR A 147 -7.24 -1.54 9.93
C THR A 147 -8.10 -0.57 10.75
N ARG A 148 -9.03 -1.10 11.53
CA ARG A 148 -9.87 -0.36 12.49
C ARG A 148 -9.84 -1.05 13.85
N VAL A 149 -9.57 -0.29 14.91
CA VAL A 149 -9.74 -0.78 16.29
C VAL A 149 -11.24 -0.82 16.61
N ILE A 150 -11.71 -1.94 17.13
CA ILE A 150 -13.13 -2.21 17.42
C ILE A 150 -13.27 -2.97 18.75
N LEU A 151 -14.48 -2.94 19.30
CA LEU A 151 -14.97 -3.90 20.28
C LEU A 151 -15.89 -4.90 19.56
N VAL A 152 -16.11 -6.07 20.16
CA VAL A 152 -17.07 -7.07 19.66
C VAL A 152 -17.88 -7.56 20.86
N SER A 153 -19.16 -7.19 20.92
CA SER A 153 -20.05 -7.48 22.07
C SER A 153 -20.16 -8.99 22.31
N GLY A 154 -20.36 -9.42 23.56
CA GLY A 154 -20.44 -10.85 23.90
C GLY A 154 -19.14 -11.66 23.76
N SER A 155 -18.09 -11.11 23.12
CA SER A 155 -16.75 -11.72 23.04
C SER A 155 -15.73 -10.95 23.89
N ARG A 156 -14.50 -11.46 24.00
CA ARG A 156 -13.39 -10.76 24.64
C ARG A 156 -12.15 -10.79 23.76
N CYS A 157 -11.55 -9.62 23.62
CA CYS A 157 -10.20 -9.43 23.08
C CYS A 157 -9.23 -9.35 24.26
N ASP A 158 -7.98 -9.78 24.09
CA ASP A 158 -6.99 -9.76 25.17
C ASP A 158 -6.52 -8.33 25.46
N VAL A 159 -5.99 -7.63 24.45
CA VAL A 159 -5.62 -6.20 24.50
C VAL A 159 -6.62 -5.36 23.71
N GLN A 160 -6.90 -5.75 22.46
CA GLN A 160 -7.85 -5.06 21.58
C GLN A 160 -8.26 -5.97 20.42
N CYS A 161 -9.47 -5.80 19.89
CA CYS A 161 -9.83 -6.36 18.60
C CYS A 161 -9.55 -5.35 17.48
N VAL A 162 -9.15 -5.86 16.32
CA VAL A 162 -8.92 -5.05 15.13
C VAL A 162 -9.53 -5.71 13.90
N LEU A 163 -10.46 -5.02 13.25
CA LEU A 163 -10.94 -5.36 11.92
C LEU A 163 -9.83 -5.02 10.92
N VAL A 164 -9.40 -6.01 10.14
CA VAL A 164 -8.46 -5.87 9.04
C VAL A 164 -9.19 -6.21 7.75
N VAL A 165 -9.27 -5.23 6.86
CA VAL A 165 -9.74 -5.42 5.49
C VAL A 165 -8.55 -5.35 4.57
N ARG A 166 -8.49 -6.23 3.58
CA ARG A 166 -7.54 -6.18 2.46
C ARG A 166 -8.31 -6.22 1.14
N VAL A 167 -7.84 -5.44 0.18
CA VAL A 167 -8.35 -5.44 -1.21
C VAL A 167 -7.13 -5.34 -2.13
N TRP A 168 -7.09 -6.14 -3.20
CA TRP A 168 -6.05 -6.08 -4.23
C TRP A 168 -6.62 -6.04 -5.66
#